data_AF-A0A529ME69-F1
#
_entry.id   AF-A0A529ME69-F1
#
_cell.length_a   1.000
_cell.length_b   1.000
_cell.length_c   1.000
_cell.angle_alpha   90.00
_cell.angle_beta   90.00
_cell.angle_gamma   90.00
#
_symmetry.space_group_name_H-M   'P 1'
#
loop_
_entity.id
_entity.type
_entity.pdbx_description
1 polymer ?
#
loop_
_entity_poly.entity_id
_entity_poly.type
_entity_poly.pdbx_seq_one_letter_code
_entity_poly.pdbx_strand_id
1 'polypeptide(L)'
;MQQRREKEWELSIDPDTVRLFILKAKALSAAVNEDYDDGAEHEVEFDGDAHASHHHDGLVEEAAENLTEEEFRELINDLNIDEAAELIALAWVGRGDYDASEWADAVAAARERPRK
;
A
#
# COMPACT_ATOMS: atom_id res chain seq x y z
N MET A 1 -21.58 -18.10 12.35
CA MET A 1 -22.17 -17.15 11.39
C MET A 1 -21.91 -15.75 11.94
N GLN A 2 -20.74 -15.16 11.66
CA GLN A 2 -20.42 -13.82 12.14
C GLN A 2 -21.35 -12.86 11.41
N GLN A 3 -22.34 -12.29 12.10
CA GLN A 3 -23.13 -11.21 11.53
C GLN A 3 -22.15 -10.09 11.18
N ARG A 4 -21.89 -9.89 9.88
CA ARG A 4 -21.31 -8.66 9.37
C ARG A 4 -22.32 -7.59 9.77
N ARG A 5 -22.09 -6.96 10.91
CA ARG A 5 -22.79 -5.74 11.30
C ARG A 5 -22.37 -4.77 10.21
N GLU A 6 -23.23 -4.57 9.22
CA GLU A 6 -23.09 -3.47 8.28
C GLU A 6 -23.24 -2.22 9.15
N LYS A 7 -22.11 -1.75 9.68
CA LYS A 7 -22.04 -0.43 10.28
C LYS A 7 -22.23 0.50 9.10
N GLU A 8 -23.41 1.09 8.99
CA GLU A 8 -23.63 2.23 8.10
C GLU A 8 -22.68 3.33 8.58
N TRP A 9 -21.55 3.45 7.89
CA TRP A 9 -20.65 4.56 8.04
C TRP A 9 -21.07 5.62 7.03
N GLU A 10 -21.08 6.89 7.44
CA GLU A 10 -21.26 8.04 6.54
C GLU A 10 -19.96 8.26 5.75
N LEU A 11 -19.54 7.25 5.00
CA LEU A 11 -18.39 7.29 4.10
C LEU A 11 -18.89 7.39 2.66
N SER A 12 -18.31 8.30 1.91
CA SER A 12 -18.42 8.39 0.46
C SER A 12 -17.66 7.24 -0.22
N ILE A 13 -16.55 6.78 0.39
CA ILE A 13 -15.79 5.63 -0.09
C ILE A 13 -16.40 4.31 0.40
N ASP A 14 -16.56 3.37 -0.54
CA ASP A 14 -17.05 2.03 -0.20
C ASP A 14 -16.03 1.26 0.67
N PRO A 15 -16.48 0.58 1.75
CA PRO A 15 -15.58 -0.17 2.64
C PRO A 15 -14.83 -1.31 1.96
N ASP A 16 -15.40 -1.97 0.95
CA ASP A 16 -14.72 -3.02 0.18
C ASP A 16 -13.62 -2.40 -0.69
N THR A 17 -13.83 -1.19 -1.21
CA THR A 17 -12.80 -0.39 -1.89
C THR A 17 -11.64 -0.06 -0.95
N VAL A 18 -11.90 0.41 0.26
CA VAL A 18 -10.85 0.64 1.29
C VAL A 18 -10.06 -0.64 1.56
N ARG A 19 -10.76 -1.78 1.72
CA ARG A 19 -10.13 -3.07 1.96
C ARG A 19 -9.22 -3.47 0.80
N LEU A 20 -9.66 -3.29 -0.44
CA LEU A 20 -8.86 -3.56 -1.64
C LEU A 20 -7.56 -2.74 -1.63
N PHE A 21 -7.65 -1.43 -1.34
CA PHE A 21 -6.47 -0.57 -1.24
C PHE A 21 -5.50 -1.05 -0.16
N ILE A 22 -5.99 -1.41 1.03
CA ILE A 22 -5.13 -1.90 2.12
C ILE A 22 -4.41 -3.20 1.71
N LEU A 23 -5.10 -4.12 1.03
CA LEU A 23 -4.49 -5.37 0.59
C LEU A 23 -3.40 -5.14 -0.47
N LYS A 24 -3.66 -4.28 -1.46
CA LYS A 24 -2.67 -3.93 -2.48
C LYS A 24 -1.47 -3.17 -1.89
N ALA A 25 -1.72 -2.19 -1.01
CA ALA A 25 -0.66 -1.45 -0.31
C ALA A 25 0.22 -2.37 0.56
N LYS A 26 -0.37 -3.38 1.22
CA LYS A 26 0.40 -4.37 1.97
C LYS A 26 1.24 -5.28 1.09
N ALA A 27 0.71 -5.71 -0.06
CA ALA A 27 1.47 -6.51 -1.02
C ALA A 27 2.69 -5.73 -1.53
N LEU A 28 2.48 -4.47 -1.94
CA LEU A 28 3.57 -3.57 -2.36
C LEU A 28 4.57 -3.30 -1.23
N SER A 29 4.11 -3.09 0.01
CA SER A 29 5.01 -2.87 1.14
C SER A 29 5.84 -4.10 1.51
N ALA A 30 5.35 -5.31 1.25
CA ALA A 30 6.10 -6.54 1.47
C ALA A 30 7.21 -6.67 0.41
N ALA A 31 6.85 -6.48 -0.86
CA ALA A 31 7.73 -6.40 -2.03
C ALA A 31 8.88 -5.38 -1.85
N VAL A 32 8.60 -4.18 -1.33
CA VAL A 32 9.65 -3.19 -1.06
C VAL A 32 10.59 -3.60 0.09
N ASN A 33 10.13 -4.43 1.03
CA ASN A 33 10.95 -4.84 2.18
C ASN A 33 11.89 -6.02 1.86
N GLU A 34 11.55 -6.84 0.86
CA GLU A 34 12.41 -7.94 0.38
C GLU A 34 13.61 -7.44 -0.45
N ASP A 35 13.52 -6.26 -1.06
CA ASP A 35 14.66 -5.57 -1.70
C ASP A 35 15.70 -5.02 -0.69
N TYR A 36 15.33 -4.92 0.60
CA TYR A 36 16.18 -4.40 1.69
C TYR A 36 16.88 -5.51 2.51
N ASP A 37 17.31 -6.60 1.88
CA ASP A 37 18.26 -7.57 2.46
C ASP A 37 19.71 -7.29 1.99
N ASP A 38 20.11 -6.01 1.90
CA ASP A 38 21.52 -5.61 1.70
C ASP A 38 22.11 -5.19 3.05
N GLY A 39 22.59 -6.17 3.79
CA GLY A 39 23.17 -5.92 5.12
C GLY A 39 23.78 -7.14 5.82
N ALA A 40 23.67 -8.34 5.25
CA ALA A 40 24.52 -9.45 5.66
C ALA A 40 25.86 -9.31 4.93
N GLU A 41 26.84 -8.75 5.64
CA GLU A 41 28.27 -8.96 5.46
C GLU A 41 28.60 -10.42 5.10
N HIS A 42 28.45 -10.79 3.83
CA HIS A 42 28.89 -12.09 3.36
C HIS A 42 30.37 -11.96 3.04
N GLU A 43 31.20 -12.40 3.99
CA GLU A 43 32.60 -12.69 3.75
C GLU A 43 32.67 -13.75 2.63
N VAL A 44 32.73 -13.29 1.38
CA VAL A 44 32.85 -14.17 0.22
C VAL A 44 34.26 -14.75 0.19
N GLU A 45 34.47 -15.88 0.85
CA GLU A 45 35.58 -16.78 0.49
C GLU A 45 35.31 -17.31 -0.92
N PHE A 46 35.98 -16.73 -1.89
CA PHE A 46 35.93 -17.11 -3.28
C PHE A 46 36.81 -18.34 -3.50
N ASP A 47 36.32 -19.53 -3.15
CA ASP A 47 36.89 -20.78 -3.67
C ASP A 47 36.27 -21.06 -5.05
N GLY A 48 37.14 -21.31 -6.02
CA GLY A 48 36.80 -21.33 -7.42
C GLY A 48 35.85 -22.46 -7.83
N ASP A 49 35.21 -22.23 -8.98
CA ASP A 49 34.52 -23.22 -9.82
C ASP A 49 33.03 -23.49 -9.52
N ALA A 50 32.16 -22.56 -9.94
CA ALA A 50 30.80 -22.86 -10.39
C ALA A 50 30.24 -21.70 -11.25
N HIS A 51 30.62 -21.65 -12.53
CA HIS A 51 29.89 -20.83 -13.50
C HIS A 51 28.54 -21.49 -13.81
N ALA A 52 27.50 -20.64 -13.91
CA ALA A 52 26.21 -20.87 -14.57
C ALA A 52 25.06 -21.46 -13.74
N SER A 53 24.31 -20.59 -13.04
CA SER A 53 22.91 -20.25 -13.39
C SER A 53 22.29 -19.27 -12.37
N HIS A 54 22.92 -18.12 -12.12
CA HIS A 54 22.24 -16.96 -11.51
C HIS A 54 21.70 -16.11 -12.66
N HIS A 55 20.65 -16.58 -13.32
CA HIS A 55 20.00 -15.83 -14.38
C HIS A 55 18.50 -15.86 -14.13
N HIS A 56 18.01 -14.71 -13.65
CA HIS A 56 16.71 -14.17 -14.03
C HIS A 56 15.48 -14.77 -13.33
N ASP A 57 15.51 -14.84 -12.00
CA ASP A 57 14.26 -14.82 -11.22
C ASP A 57 13.84 -13.37 -10.93
N GLY A 58 14.80 -12.47 -10.68
CA GLY A 58 14.54 -11.06 -10.36
C GLY A 58 13.74 -10.27 -11.41
N LEU A 59 13.96 -10.48 -12.72
CA LEU A 59 13.22 -9.71 -13.73
C LEU A 59 11.73 -10.09 -13.84
N VAL A 60 11.34 -11.28 -13.37
CA VAL A 60 9.92 -11.69 -13.36
C VAL A 60 9.21 -11.11 -12.13
N GLU A 61 9.88 -11.11 -10.98
CA GLU A 61 9.36 -10.50 -9.76
C GLU A 61 9.27 -8.97 -9.91
N GLU A 62 10.33 -8.29 -10.37
CA GLU A 62 10.34 -6.83 -10.60
C GLU A 62 9.25 -6.37 -11.59
N ALA A 63 8.99 -7.15 -12.65
CA ALA A 63 7.93 -6.83 -13.61
C ALA A 63 6.52 -7.01 -13.01
N ALA A 64 6.32 -8.01 -12.15
CA ALA A 64 5.07 -8.24 -11.45
C ALA A 64 4.81 -7.15 -10.41
N GLU A 65 5.83 -6.74 -9.67
CA GLU A 65 5.78 -5.61 -8.72
C GLU A 65 5.40 -4.31 -9.43
N ASN A 66 6.04 -4.01 -10.56
CA ASN A 66 5.76 -2.81 -11.35
C ASN A 66 4.29 -2.78 -11.84
N LEU A 67 3.80 -3.90 -12.37
CA LEU A 67 2.39 -4.03 -12.77
C LEU A 67 1.43 -3.81 -11.59
N THR A 68 1.76 -4.31 -10.38
CA THR A 68 0.93 -4.08 -9.20
C THR A 68 0.95 -2.64 -8.70
N GLU A 69 2.08 -1.93 -8.88
CA GLU A 69 2.20 -0.51 -8.53
C GLU A 69 1.38 0.36 -9.51
N GLU A 70 1.50 0.10 -10.81
CA GLU A 70 0.74 0.79 -11.85
C GLU A 70 -0.77 0.64 -11.62
N GLU A 71 -1.26 -0.58 -11.42
CA GLU A 71 -2.67 -0.84 -11.10
C GLU A 71 -3.13 -0.11 -9.83
N PHE A 72 -2.31 -0.12 -8.78
CA PHE A 72 -2.64 0.57 -7.53
C PHE A 72 -2.73 2.09 -7.72
N ARG A 73 -1.82 2.66 -8.53
CA ARG A 73 -1.84 4.08 -8.89
C ARG A 73 -3.06 4.44 -9.73
N GLU A 74 -3.47 3.59 -10.67
CA GLU A 74 -4.70 3.79 -11.44
C GLU A 74 -5.94 3.76 -10.55
N LEU A 75 -6.05 2.79 -9.64
CA LEU A 75 -7.15 2.72 -8.68
C LEU A 75 -7.23 3.97 -7.80
N ILE A 76 -6.08 4.52 -7.36
CA ILE A 76 -6.06 5.77 -6.59
C ILE A 76 -6.51 6.96 -7.44
N ASN A 77 -6.15 7.00 -8.72
CA ASN A 77 -6.55 8.06 -9.65
C ASN A 77 -8.03 8.02 -10.02
N ASP A 78 -8.67 6.85 -9.98
CA ASP A 78 -10.11 6.70 -10.23
C ASP A 78 -10.97 7.29 -9.10
N LEU A 79 -10.42 7.40 -7.88
CA LEU A 79 -11.13 7.96 -6.73
C LEU A 79 -11.45 9.45 -6.90
N ASN A 80 -12.69 9.81 -6.59
CA ASN A 80 -13.10 11.21 -6.52
C ASN A 80 -12.42 11.93 -5.34
N ILE A 81 -12.55 13.27 -5.31
CA ILE A 81 -11.88 14.11 -4.31
C ILE A 81 -12.33 13.75 -2.88
N ASP A 82 -13.60 13.38 -2.71
CA ASP A 82 -14.19 13.05 -1.42
C ASP A 82 -13.74 11.68 -0.93
N GLU A 83 -13.80 10.67 -1.80
CA GLU A 83 -13.30 9.31 -1.52
C GLU A 83 -11.80 9.32 -1.19
N ALA A 84 -11.02 10.11 -1.92
CA ALA A 84 -9.60 10.27 -1.66
C ALA A 84 -9.32 10.94 -0.32
N ALA A 85 -10.07 11.98 0.01
CA ALA A 85 -9.94 12.67 1.28
C ALA A 85 -10.30 11.74 2.45
N GLU A 86 -11.36 10.94 2.30
CA GLU A 86 -11.74 9.94 3.30
C GLU A 86 -10.68 8.84 3.44
N LEU A 87 -10.10 8.34 2.34
CA LEU A 87 -9.01 7.35 2.41
C LEU A 87 -7.79 7.90 3.16
N ILE A 88 -7.43 9.16 2.91
CA ILE A 88 -6.34 9.86 3.61
C ILE A 88 -6.69 10.04 5.09
N ALA A 89 -7.91 10.48 5.40
CA ALA A 89 -8.38 10.64 6.77
C ALA A 89 -8.35 9.31 7.53
N LEU A 90 -8.75 8.20 6.91
CA LEU A 90 -8.64 6.86 7.50
C LEU A 90 -7.18 6.49 7.80
N ALA A 91 -6.25 6.82 6.90
CA ALA A 91 -4.83 6.58 7.12
C ALA A 91 -4.27 7.41 8.29
N TRP A 92 -4.71 8.66 8.44
CA TRP A 92 -4.33 9.53 9.55
C TRP A 92 -4.90 9.07 10.89
N VAL A 93 -6.18 8.68 10.92
CA VAL A 93 -6.80 8.12 12.13
C VAL A 93 -6.13 6.80 12.52
N GLY A 94 -5.86 5.93 11.55
CA GLY A 94 -5.15 4.66 11.80
C GLY A 94 -3.71 4.85 12.29
N ARG A 95 -3.06 5.96 11.94
CA ARG A 95 -1.71 6.33 12.41
C ARG A 95 -1.72 7.01 13.78
N GLY A 96 -2.87 7.56 14.19
CA GLY A 96 -3.00 8.37 15.40
C GLY A 96 -2.68 9.85 15.20
N ASP A 97 -2.65 10.34 13.96
CA ASP A 97 -2.59 11.78 13.67
C ASP A 97 -3.89 12.49 14.09
N TYR A 98 -5.03 11.78 14.04
CA TYR A 98 -6.35 12.23 14.49
C TYR A 98 -7.05 11.12 15.27
N ASP A 99 -7.92 11.47 16.22
CA ASP A 99 -8.83 10.50 16.84
C ASP A 99 -10.05 10.22 15.94
N ALA A 100 -10.73 9.08 16.15
CA ALA A 100 -12.00 8.78 15.48
C ALA A 100 -13.07 9.85 15.77
N SER A 101 -12.98 10.51 16.92
CA SER A 101 -13.84 11.63 17.31
C SER A 101 -13.61 12.90 16.47
N GLU A 102 -12.44 13.01 15.83
CA GLU A 102 -12.00 14.16 15.03
C GLU A 102 -12.15 13.91 13.52
N TRP A 103 -12.95 12.90 13.14
CA TRP A 103 -13.13 12.46 11.75
C TRP A 103 -13.43 13.59 10.76
N ALA A 104 -14.37 14.49 11.11
CA ALA A 104 -14.78 15.57 10.22
C ALA A 104 -13.63 16.57 9.94
N ASP A 105 -12.77 16.80 10.93
CA ASP A 105 -11.60 17.68 10.81
C ASP A 105 -10.52 17.01 9.92
N ALA A 106 -10.28 15.72 10.14
CA ALA A 106 -9.38 14.93 9.32
C ALA A 106 -9.79 14.90 7.84
N VAL A 107 -11.09 14.73 7.53
CA VAL A 107 -11.59 14.77 6.15
C VAL A 107 -11.46 16.16 5.54
N ALA A 108 -11.74 17.22 6.31
CA ALA A 108 -11.58 18.60 5.83
C ALA A 108 -10.12 18.89 5.49
N ALA A 109 -9.19 18.59 6.40
CA ALA A 109 -7.75 18.74 6.17
C ALA A 109 -7.25 17.90 4.98
N ALA A 110 -7.82 16.71 4.78
CA ALA A 110 -7.48 15.85 3.64
C ALA A 110 -7.97 16.43 2.30
N ARG A 111 -9.17 17.02 2.27
CA ARG A 111 -9.72 17.70 1.07
C ARG A 111 -8.90 18.94 0.69
N GLU A 112 -8.38 19.67 1.67
CA GLU A 112 -7.54 20.85 1.44
C GLU A 112 -6.16 20.51 0.88
N ARG A 113 -5.75 19.24 0.91
CA ARG A 113 -4.48 18.79 0.37
C ARG A 113 -4.61 18.56 -1.14
N PRO A 114 -4.06 19.44 -2.01
CA PRO A 114 -4.09 19.20 -3.44
C PRO A 114 -3.29 17.92 -3.75
N ARG A 115 -3.91 16.96 -4.46
CA ARG A 115 -3.18 15.89 -5.16
C ARG A 115 -2.24 16.56 -6.16
N LYS A 116 -0.92 16.42 -5.95
CA LYS A 116 0.12 16.85 -6.89
C LYS A 116 0.60 15.67 -7.70
#